data_AF-A0A661U382-F1
#
_entry.id   AF-A0A661U382-F1
#
_cell.length_a   1.000
_cell.length_b   1.000
_cell.length_c   1.000
_cell.angle_alpha   90.00
_cell.angle_beta   90.00
_cell.angle_gamma   90.00
#
_symmetry.space_group_name_H-M   'P 1'
#
loop_
_entity.id
_entity.type
_entity.pdbx_description
1 polymer ?
#
loop_
_entity_poly.entity_id
_entity_poly.type
_entity_poly.pdbx_seq_one_letter_code
_entity_poly.pdbx_strand_id
1 'polypeptide(L)' 'MVDYFAGIDAGSVTTKSVIIADDRKVLGRGLVQTGISGAKASKQALDMA' A
#
# COMPACT_ATOMS: atom_id res chain seq x y z
N MET A 1 0.23 7.80 22.04
CA MET A 1 1.10 7.35 20.94
C MET A 1 0.18 7.10 19.79
N VAL A 2 0.52 7.54 18.57
CA VAL A 2 -0.34 7.31 17.40
C VAL A 2 0.17 6.05 16.72
N ASP A 3 -0.70 5.06 16.56
CA ASP A 3 -0.36 3.85 15.82
C ASP A 3 -0.61 4.05 14.32
N TYR A 4 0.24 3.42 13.50
CA TYR A 4 0.13 3.45 12.05
C TYR A 4 0.03 2.03 11.51
N PHE A 5 -0.89 1.83 10.55
CA PHE A 5 -1.14 0.56 9.91
C PHE A 5 -0.91 0.68 8.41
N ALA A 6 -0.29 -0.34 7.82
CA ALA A 6 -0.13 -0.46 6.39
C ALA A 6 -1.08 -1.55 5.85
N GLY A 7 -1.93 -1.18 4.90
CA GLY A 7 -2.73 -2.13 4.12
C GLY A 7 -2.14 -2.28 2.73
N ILE A 8 -2.00 -3.51 2.23
CA ILE A 8 -1.56 -3.81 0.87
C ILE A 8 -2.61 -4.70 0.19
N ASP A 9 -3.15 -4.22 -0.93
CA ASP A 9 -4.04 -4.95 -1.83
C ASP A 9 -3.28 -5.33 -3.10
N ALA A 10 -2.83 -6.59 -3.19
CA ALA A 10 -2.08 -7.13 -4.31
C ALA A 10 -3.01 -7.82 -5.32
N GLY A 11 -3.60 -7.04 -6.23
CA GLY A 11 -4.47 -7.55 -7.29
C GLY A 11 -3.70 -8.03 -8.52
N SER A 12 -4.39 -8.72 -9.45
CA SER A 12 -3.79 -9.24 -10.68
C SER A 12 -3.31 -8.17 -11.67
N VAL A 13 -3.95 -6.99 -11.68
CA VAL A 13 -3.62 -5.89 -12.60
C VAL A 13 -2.91 -4.75 -11.88
N THR A 14 -3.39 -4.40 -10.69
CA THR A 14 -2.85 -3.29 -9.89
C THR A 14 -2.62 -3.72 -8.46
N THR A 15 -1.55 -3.19 -7.88
CA THR A 15 -1.24 -3.31 -6.45
C THR A 15 -1.36 -1.94 -5.81
N LYS A 16 -2.06 -1.88 -4.68
CA LYS A 16 -2.34 -0.65 -3.93
C LYS A 16 -1.82 -0.81 -2.51
N SER A 17 -1.40 0.30 -1.93
CA SER A 17 -1.00 0.39 -0.53
C SER A 17 -1.62 1.63 0.10
N VAL A 18 -1.89 1.57 1.40
CA VAL A 18 -2.39 2.70 2.20
C VAL A 18 -1.73 2.67 3.56
N ILE A 19 -1.29 3.84 4.03
CA ILE A 19 -0.93 4.07 5.44
C ILE A 19 -2.10 4.79 6.11
N ILE A 20 -2.59 4.23 7.21
CA ILE A 20 -3.71 4.77 7.99
C ILE A 20 -3.30 4.89 9.47
N ALA A 21 -3.68 6.00 10.11
CA ALA A 21 -3.54 6.17 11.55
C ALA A 21 -4.71 5.52 12.31
N ASP A 22 -4.53 5.29 13.60
CA ASP A 22 -5.57 4.77 14.52
C ASP A 22 -6.86 5.61 14.57
N ASP A 23 -6.77 6.92 14.32
CA ASP A 23 -7.88 7.86 14.16
C ASP A 23 -8.61 7.75 12.80
N ARG A 24 -8.24 6.75 11.99
CA ARG A 24 -8.75 6.46 10.64
C ARG A 24 -8.36 7.47 9.58
N LYS A 25 -7.43 8.38 9.87
CA LYS A 25 -6.90 9.30 8.86
C LYS A 25 -5.97 8.55 7.91
N VAL A 26 -6.25 8.65 6.61
CA VAL A 26 -5.34 8.19 5.56
C VAL A 26 -4.19 9.18 5.46
N LEU A 27 -2.96 8.70 5.64
CA LEU A 27 -1.74 9.51 5.63
C LEU A 27 -0.96 9.38 4.32
N GLY A 28 -1.12 8.23 3.65
CA GLY A 28 -0.29 7.85 2.52
C GLY A 28 -0.98 6.82 1.64
N ARG A 29 -0.68 6.82 0.34
CA ARG A 29 -1.19 5.83 -0.62
C ARG A 29 -0.23 5.62 -1.79
N GLY A 30 -0.09 4.37 -2.20
CA GLY A 30 0.65 3.96 -3.40
C GLY A 30 -0.24 3.16 -4.35
N LEU A 31 -0.04 3.34 -5.65
CA LEU A 31 -0.69 2.53 -6.68
C LEU A 31 0.31 2.28 -7.80
N VAL A 32 0.50 1.01 -8.14
CA VAL A 32 1.34 0.56 -9.24
C VAL A 32 0.64 -0.55 -10.03
N GLN A 33 1.06 -0.76 -11.28
CA GLN A 33 0.70 -1.98 -12.00
C GLN A 33 1.42 -3.18 -11.36
N THR A 34 0.70 -4.29 -11.16
CA THR A 34 1.25 -5.49 -10.51
C THR A 34 2.35 -6.14 -11.35
N GLY A 35 2.15 -6.18 -12.66
CA GLY A 35 3.07 -6.86 -13.58
C GLY A 35 3.27 -8.32 -13.21
N ILE A 36 4.49 -8.83 -13.42
CA ILE A 36 4.81 -10.26 -13.28
C ILE A 36 4.96 -10.69 -11.80
N SER A 37 5.31 -9.77 -10.90
CA SER A 37 5.62 -10.09 -9.51
C SER A 37 4.82 -9.24 -8.53
N GLY A 38 3.78 -9.83 -7.97
CA GLY A 38 2.98 -9.21 -6.92
C GLY A 38 3.82 -8.76 -5.72
N ALA A 39 4.80 -9.57 -5.28
CA ALA A 39 5.67 -9.19 -4.17
C ALA A 39 6.50 -7.92 -4.44
N LYS A 40 7.06 -7.79 -5.65
CA LYS A 40 7.80 -6.57 -6.03
C LYS A 40 6.85 -5.37 -6.12
N ALA A 41 5.67 -5.56 -6.70
CA ALA A 41 4.66 -4.51 -6.79
C ALA A 41 4.15 -4.07 -5.42
N SER A 42 3.96 -5.01 -4.47
CA SER A 42 3.58 -4.72 -3.09
C SER A 42 4.62 -3.88 -2.37
N LYS A 43 5.91 -4.24 -2.50
CA LYS A 43 6.99 -3.44 -1.96
C LYS A 43 7.01 -2.03 -2.57
N GLN A 44 6.94 -1.94 -3.90
CA GLN A 44 6.97 -0.66 -4.60
C GLN A 44 5.78 0.23 -4.24
N ALA A 45 4.57 -0.34 -4.16
CA ALA A 45 3.39 0.40 -3.71
C ALA A 45 3.62 0.92 -2.28
N LEU A 46 4.10 0.08 -1.35
CA LEU A 46 4.36 0.51 0.02
C LEU A 46 5.42 1.61 0.09
N ASP A 47 6.50 1.52 -0.68
CA ASP A 47 7.56 2.55 -0.75
C ASP A 47 7.03 3.91 -1.29
N MET A 48 5.92 3.92 -2.02
CA MET A 48 5.27 5.13 -2.54
C MET A 48 4.20 5.72 -1.61
N ALA A 49 3.76 4.97 -0.59
CA ALA A 49 2.68 5.36 0.31
C ALA A 49 3.20 6.20 1.48
#